data_AF-A0A9E4L4Y6-F1
#
_entry.id   AF-A0A9E4L4Y6-F1
#
_cell.length_a   1.000
_cell.length_b   1.000
_cell.length_c   1.000
_cell.angle_alpha   90.00
_cell.angle_beta   90.00
_cell.angle_gamma   90.00
#
_symmetry.space_group_name_H-M   'P 1'
#
loop_
_entity.id
_entity.type
_entity.pdbx_description
1 polymer ?
#
loop_
_entity_poly.entity_id
_entity_poly.type
_entity_poly.pdbx_seq_one_letter_code
_entity_poly.pdbx_strand_id
1 'polypeptide(L)'
;MTKCCRGNADKGIAVFEGSVAQFERAVSASPDDVAGRIPRAASFAASARFMAHRPTRAMVLETALGDYLKVLELQEPDFEALSIRSRGDLLAGIADVLWQPGRRDDAALHL
;
A
#
# COMPACT_ATOMS: atom_id res chain seq x y z
N MET A 1 0.72 -34.14 -8.28
CA MET A 1 0.81 -33.00 -9.22
C MET A 1 0.97 -31.71 -8.42
N THR A 2 2.00 -31.61 -7.56
CA THR A 2 1.98 -30.69 -6.40
C THR A 2 3.32 -29.97 -6.14
N LYS A 3 4.38 -30.30 -6.89
CA LYS A 3 5.73 -29.74 -6.68
C LYS A 3 5.96 -28.42 -7.43
N CYS A 4 5.28 -28.21 -8.57
CA CYS A 4 5.43 -27.01 -9.40
C CYS A 4 4.86 -25.74 -8.73
N CYS A 5 3.68 -25.84 -8.10
CA CYS A 5 3.01 -24.68 -7.50
C CYS A 5 3.69 -24.18 -6.22
N ARG A 6 4.32 -25.07 -5.44
CA ARG A 6 4.96 -24.71 -4.16
C ARG A 6 6.28 -23.96 -4.35
N GLY A 7 7.11 -24.39 -5.31
CA GLY A 7 8.37 -23.69 -5.63
C GLY A 7 8.19 -22.29 -6.22
N ASN A 8 7.03 -21.99 -6.82
CA ASN A 8 6.70 -20.64 -7.29
C ASN A 8 6.15 -19.75 -6.17
N ALA A 9 5.44 -20.31 -5.19
CA ALA A 9 4.97 -19.57 -4.02
C ALA A 9 6.12 -19.07 -3.15
N ASP A 10 7.10 -19.92 -2.86
CA ASP A 10 8.26 -19.56 -2.01
C ASP A 10 9.10 -18.45 -2.67
N LYS A 11 9.28 -18.51 -4.00
CA LYS A 11 9.93 -17.43 -4.76
C LYS A 11 9.13 -16.14 -4.73
N GLY A 12 7.81 -16.23 -4.84
CA GLY A 12 6.92 -15.06 -4.74
C GLY A 12 7.03 -14.37 -3.38
N ILE A 13 7.08 -15.14 -2.29
CA ILE A 13 7.30 -14.62 -0.94
C ILE A 13 8.66 -13.92 -0.84
N ALA A 14 9.74 -14.56 -1.30
CA ALA A 14 11.08 -13.97 -1.24
C ALA A 14 11.19 -12.65 -2.04
N VAL A 15 10.57 -12.58 -3.22
CA VAL A 15 10.52 -11.34 -4.02
C VAL A 15 9.71 -10.26 -3.30
N PHE A 16 8.58 -10.63 -2.70
CA PHE A 16 7.75 -9.69 -1.94
C PHE A 16 8.50 -9.12 -0.73
N GLU A 17 9.11 -9.98 0.09
CA GLU A 17 9.92 -9.58 1.25
C GLU A 17 11.11 -8.69 0.84
N GLY A 18 11.80 -9.05 -0.25
CA GLY A 18 12.87 -8.22 -0.82
C GLY A 18 12.38 -6.84 -1.26
N SER A 19 11.19 -6.76 -1.86
CA SER A 19 10.57 -5.51 -2.30
C SER A 19 10.17 -4.65 -1.11
N VAL A 20 9.57 -5.25 -0.06
CA VAL A 20 9.25 -4.58 1.21
C VAL A 20 10.50 -3.92 1.79
N ALA A 21 11.60 -4.67 1.92
CA ALA A 21 12.84 -4.15 2.48
C ALA A 21 13.46 -3.01 1.63
N GLN A 22 13.33 -3.07 0.31
CA GLN A 22 13.79 -1.99 -0.57
C GLN A 22 12.96 -0.72 -0.37
N PHE A 23 11.64 -0.86 -0.33
CA PHE A 23 10.70 0.23 -0.09
C PHE A 23 10.87 0.88 1.29
N GLU A 24 11.09 0.08 2.33
CA GLU A 24 11.40 0.58 3.67
C GLU A 24 12.68 1.40 3.67
N ARG A 25 13.78 0.88 3.10
CA ARG A 25 15.03 1.64 3.00
C ARG A 25 14.87 2.94 2.24
N ALA A 26 14.13 2.94 1.12
CA ALA A 26 13.90 4.13 0.31
C ALA A 26 13.16 5.21 1.10
N VAL A 27 12.05 4.86 1.76
CA VAL A 27 11.27 5.81 2.56
C VAL A 27 12.01 6.22 3.83
N SER A 28 12.79 5.34 4.47
CA SER A 28 13.64 5.75 5.59
C SER A 28 14.73 6.73 5.18
N ALA A 29 15.29 6.58 3.98
CA ALA A 29 16.32 7.49 3.46
C ALA A 29 15.74 8.86 3.05
N SER A 30 14.51 8.89 2.54
CA SER A 30 13.81 10.12 2.18
C SER A 30 12.34 10.07 2.63
N PRO A 31 12.06 10.41 3.90
CA PRO A 31 10.73 10.23 4.49
C PRO A 31 9.63 11.08 3.86
N ASP A 32 9.97 12.18 3.21
CA ASP A 32 9.01 13.10 2.60
C ASP A 32 9.04 13.06 1.06
N ASP A 33 9.67 12.03 0.48
CA ASP A 33 9.65 11.84 -0.97
C ASP A 33 8.31 11.25 -1.45
N VAL A 34 7.49 12.11 -2.05
CA VAL A 34 6.24 11.74 -2.70
C VAL A 34 6.45 10.67 -3.77
N ALA A 35 7.54 10.75 -4.55
CA ALA A 35 7.81 9.83 -5.64
C ALA A 35 8.14 8.41 -5.15
N GLY A 36 8.68 8.27 -3.93
CA GLY A 36 8.89 6.98 -3.27
C GLY A 36 7.63 6.44 -2.57
N ARG A 37 6.84 7.31 -1.94
CA ARG A 37 5.65 6.91 -1.18
C ARG A 37 4.49 6.42 -2.04
N ILE A 38 4.18 7.11 -3.14
CA ILE A 38 3.09 6.72 -4.05
C ILE A 38 3.25 5.27 -4.57
N PRO A 39 4.39 4.88 -5.17
CA PRO A 39 4.55 3.52 -5.68
C PRO A 39 4.60 2.46 -4.57
N ARG A 40 5.12 2.79 -3.38
CA ARG A 40 5.06 1.88 -2.22
C ARG A 40 3.61 1.63 -1.81
N ALA A 41 2.83 2.70 -1.65
CA ALA A 41 1.42 2.63 -1.32
C ALA A 41 0.63 1.78 -2.32
N ALA A 42 0.80 2.06 -3.63
CA ALA A 42 0.14 1.33 -4.70
C ALA A 42 0.53 -0.16 -4.71
N SER A 43 1.82 -0.47 -4.51
CA SER A 43 2.32 -1.85 -4.49
C SER A 43 1.74 -2.65 -3.32
N PHE A 44 1.66 -2.04 -2.14
CA PHE A 44 1.07 -2.67 -0.95
C PHE A 44 -0.44 -2.85 -1.07
N ALA A 45 -1.17 -1.81 -1.52
CA ALA A 45 -2.60 -1.90 -1.78
C ALA A 45 -2.93 -3.01 -2.81
N ALA A 46 -2.13 -3.12 -3.87
CA ALA A 46 -2.30 -4.16 -4.88
C ALA A 46 -2.00 -5.57 -4.32
N SER A 47 -0.91 -5.72 -3.56
CA SER A 47 -0.50 -6.99 -2.98
C SER A 47 -1.51 -7.53 -1.97
N ALA A 48 -2.11 -6.64 -1.17
CA ALA A 48 -3.08 -6.98 -0.14
C ALA A 48 -4.31 -7.74 -0.69
N ARG A 49 -4.68 -7.55 -1.96
CA ARG A 49 -5.80 -8.26 -2.60
C ARG A 49 -5.61 -9.77 -2.68
N PHE A 50 -4.36 -10.24 -2.66
CA PHE A 50 -4.01 -11.65 -2.83
C PHE A 50 -3.56 -12.32 -1.52
N MET A 51 -3.57 -11.59 -0.40
CA MET A 51 -3.13 -12.11 0.89
C MET A 51 -4.29 -12.80 1.63
N ALA A 52 -4.14 -14.11 1.88
CA ALA A 52 -5.14 -14.86 2.65
C ALA A 52 -5.00 -14.63 4.17
N HIS A 53 -3.79 -14.36 4.67
CA HIS A 53 -3.55 -14.15 6.09
C HIS A 53 -4.02 -12.75 6.52
N ARG A 54 -5.14 -12.68 7.24
CA ARG A 54 -5.81 -11.43 7.64
C ARG A 54 -4.88 -10.43 8.36
N PRO A 55 -4.08 -10.83 9.39
CA PRO A 55 -3.20 -9.88 10.07
C PRO A 55 -2.15 -9.26 9.15
N THR A 56 -1.50 -10.06 8.29
CA THR A 56 -0.51 -9.54 7.33
C THR A 56 -1.15 -8.60 6.33
N ARG A 57 -2.33 -8.96 5.83
CA ARG A 57 -3.09 -8.11 4.92
C ARG A 57 -3.45 -6.76 5.55
N ALA A 58 -3.90 -6.76 6.80
CA ALA A 58 -4.22 -5.53 7.54
C ALA A 58 -2.99 -4.64 7.70
N MET A 59 -1.85 -5.18 8.14
CA MET A 59 -0.59 -4.41 8.27
C MET A 59 -0.14 -3.75 6.95
N VAL A 60 -0.25 -4.49 5.84
CA VAL A 60 0.12 -3.98 4.51
C VAL A 60 -0.85 -2.88 4.06
N LEU A 61 -2.15 -3.01 4.32
CA LEU A 61 -3.14 -1.98 4.04
C LEU A 61 -2.94 -0.73 4.90
N GLU A 62 -2.59 -0.88 6.18
CA GLU A 62 -2.23 0.24 7.05
C GLU A 62 -1.01 0.99 6.54
N THR A 63 0.02 0.26 6.11
CA THR A 63 1.22 0.87 5.52
C THR A 63 0.87 1.66 4.25
N ALA A 64 0.06 1.07 3.36
CA ALA A 64 -0.38 1.74 2.14
C ALA A 64 -1.21 3.01 2.42
N LEU A 65 -2.14 2.95 3.38
CA LEU A 65 -2.92 4.12 3.77
C LEU A 65 -2.01 5.22 4.32
N GLY A 66 -1.11 4.86 5.24
CA GLY A 66 -0.19 5.81 5.85
C GLY A 66 0.67 6.55 4.83
N ASP A 67 1.12 5.87 3.78
CA ASP A 67 1.85 6.51 2.68
C ASP A 67 1.00 7.47 1.88
N TYR A 68 -0.20 7.07 1.47
CA TYR A 68 -1.09 7.97 0.74
C TYR A 68 -1.50 9.19 1.58
N LEU A 69 -1.78 9.00 2.88
CA LEU A 69 -2.12 10.10 3.78
C LEU A 69 -0.92 11.05 3.98
N LYS A 70 0.30 10.52 4.09
CA LYS A 70 1.49 11.37 4.16
C LYS A 70 1.72 12.13 2.85
N VAL A 71 1.46 11.52 1.69
CA VAL A 71 1.51 12.23 0.41
C VAL A 71 0.47 13.34 0.36
N LEU A 72 -0.75 13.08 0.82
CA LEU A 72 -1.80 14.10 0.90
C LEU A 72 -1.37 15.27 1.81
N GLU A 73 -0.82 14.98 2.99
CA GLU A 73 -0.28 15.99 3.92
C GLU A 73 0.83 16.83 3.26
N LEU A 74 1.80 16.18 2.62
CA LEU A 74 2.93 16.87 1.97
C LEU A 74 2.50 17.75 0.79
N GLN A 75 1.43 17.35 0.11
CA GLN A 75 0.91 18.07 -1.05
C GLN A 75 -0.26 19.01 -0.70
N GLU A 76 -0.76 19.00 0.54
CA GLU A 76 -1.88 19.82 0.98
C GLU A 76 -1.72 21.31 0.63
N PRO A 77 -0.53 21.94 0.83
CA PRO A 77 -0.35 23.37 0.51
C PRO A 77 -0.58 23.70 -0.97
N ASP A 78 -0.27 22.76 -1.85
CA ASP A 78 -0.33 22.94 -3.31
C ASP A 78 -1.37 22.00 -3.97
N PHE A 79 -2.29 21.43 -3.18
CA PHE A 79 -3.17 20.36 -3.65
C PHE A 79 -4.01 20.82 -4.84
N GLU A 80 -4.53 22.04 -4.79
CA GLU A 80 -5.31 22.64 -5.87
C GLU A 80 -4.48 22.95 -7.13
N ALA A 81 -3.16 23.11 -6.99
CA ALA A 81 -2.24 23.32 -8.11
C ALA A 81 -1.83 22.00 -8.79
N LEU A 82 -2.07 20.85 -8.16
CA LEU A 82 -1.84 19.55 -8.78
C LEU A 82 -2.77 19.34 -9.98
N SER A 83 -2.27 18.60 -10.98
CA SER A 83 -3.09 18.19 -12.11
C SER A 83 -4.32 17.41 -11.63
N ILE A 84 -5.44 17.53 -12.35
CA ILE A 84 -6.67 16.80 -12.02
C ILE A 84 -6.44 15.30 -11.94
N ARG A 85 -5.55 14.77 -12.80
CA ARG A 85 -5.14 13.36 -12.77
C ARG A 85 -4.43 13.03 -11.45
N SER A 86 -3.42 13.81 -11.08
CA SER A 86 -2.64 13.56 -9.85
C SER A 86 -3.51 13.57 -8.60
N ARG A 87 -4.44 14.53 -8.49
CA ARG A 87 -5.42 14.56 -7.39
C ARG A 87 -6.33 13.34 -7.41
N GLY A 88 -6.87 13.02 -8.59
CA GLY A 88 -7.74 11.86 -8.78
C GLY A 88 -7.07 10.56 -8.39
N ASP A 89 -5.83 10.34 -8.84
CA ASP A 89 -5.06 9.13 -8.56
C ASP A 89 -4.76 8.99 -7.06
N LEU A 90 -4.38 10.07 -6.38
CA LEU A 90 -4.14 10.07 -4.94
C LEU A 90 -5.40 9.72 -4.16
N LEU A 91 -6.50 10.43 -4.44
CA LEU A 91 -7.78 10.20 -3.76
C LEU A 91 -8.36 8.81 -4.06
N ALA A 92 -8.22 8.34 -5.31
CA ALA A 92 -8.62 6.99 -5.69
C ALA A 92 -7.80 5.92 -4.97
N GLY A 93 -6.50 6.12 -4.80
CA GLY A 93 -5.63 5.24 -4.02
C GLY A 93 -6.06 5.14 -2.55
N ILE A 94 -6.36 6.28 -1.91
CA ILE A 94 -6.89 6.33 -0.54
C ILE A 94 -8.21 5.57 -0.45
N ALA A 95 -9.14 5.84 -1.37
CA ALA A 95 -10.44 5.20 -1.40
C ALA A 95 -10.33 3.69 -1.61
N ASP A 96 -9.46 3.23 -2.52
CA ASP A 96 -9.23 1.81 -2.78
C ASP A 96 -8.79 1.07 -1.52
N VAL A 97 -7.81 1.60 -0.79
CA VAL A 97 -7.34 1.00 0.47
C VAL A 97 -8.45 0.94 1.52
N LEU A 98 -9.20 2.03 1.70
CA LEU A 98 -10.32 2.11 2.66
C LEU A 98 -11.44 1.12 2.35
N TRP A 99 -11.66 0.81 1.07
CA TRP A 99 -12.74 -0.07 0.63
C TRP A 99 -12.35 -1.55 0.58
N GLN A 100 -11.07 -1.90 0.77
CA GLN A 100 -10.66 -3.29 0.76
C GLN A 100 -11.27 -4.06 1.96
N PRO A 101 -11.75 -5.31 1.75
CA PRO A 101 -12.23 -6.17 2.85
C PRO A 101 -11.18 -6.32 3.96
N GLY A 102 -11.56 -6.54 5.22
CA GLY A 102 -10.59 -6.65 6.33
C GLY A 102 -10.14 -5.32 6.95
N ARG A 103 -10.21 -4.20 6.22
CA ARG A 103 -10.19 -2.83 6.80
C ARG A 103 -11.58 -2.39 7.25
N ARG A 104 -12.60 -2.77 6.46
CA ARG A 104 -14.02 -2.52 6.78
C ARG A 104 -14.53 -3.39 7.91
N ASP A 105 -13.97 -4.58 8.09
CA ASP A 105 -14.35 -5.50 9.15
C ASP A 105 -13.93 -4.94 10.53
N ASP A 106 -12.80 -4.24 10.61
CA ASP A 106 -12.37 -3.52 11.82
C ASP A 106 -13.25 -2.29 12.11
N ALA A 107 -13.73 -1.59 11.06
CA ALA A 107 -14.65 -0.45 11.22
C ALA A 107 -16.03 -0.86 11.78
N ALA A 108 -16.46 -2.10 11.58
CA ALA A 108 -17.70 -2.65 12.14
C ALA A 108 -17.55 -3.19 13.57
N LEU A 109 -16.33 -3.27 14.10
CA LEU A 109 -16.05 -3.72 15.47
C LEU A 109 -16.00 -2.56 16.49
N HIS A 110 -16.17 -1.32 16.02
CA HIS A 110 -16.17 -0.10 16.82
C HIS A 110 -17.50 0.67 16.77
N LEU A 111 -18.59 0.01 16.36
CA LEU A 111 -19.98 0.47 16.46
C LEU A 111 -20.82 -0.56 17.22
#